data_AF-A0A560L469-F1
#
_entry.id   AF-A0A560L469-F1
#
_cell.length_a   1.000
_cell.length_b   1.000
_cell.length_c   1.000
_cell.angle_alpha   90.00
_cell.angle_beta   90.00
_cell.angle_gamma   90.00
#
_symmetry.space_group_name_H-M   'P 1'
#
loop_
_entity.id
_entity.type
_entity.pdbx_description
1 polymer ?
#
loop_
_entity_poly.entity_id
_entity_poly.type
_entity_poly.pdbx_seq_one_letter_code
_entity_poly.pdbx_strand_id
1 'polypeptide(L)'
;MTDLPPPVMTQEIRIVDEQGQTRLVLSAKGSGPTIQILRKDGRAGASVTLDAADRPRLTLSNPDPALPTAALEIDDKGAHVKFDRPGGASSYLFLNNAGGSGVVLIDITGKRRVDATVAADGSSTIERFGNDGKPLP
;
A
#
# COMPACT_ATOMS: atom_id res chain seq x y z
N MET A 1 21.49 -32.27 20.46
CA MET A 1 20.51 -31.37 19.81
C MET A 1 19.16 -31.94 20.15
N THR A 2 18.35 -31.24 20.95
CA THR A 2 16.96 -31.64 21.21
C THR A 2 16.15 -31.40 19.93
N ASP A 3 15.53 -32.45 19.40
CA ASP A 3 14.66 -32.34 18.23
C ASP A 3 13.53 -31.35 18.51
N LEU A 4 13.35 -30.41 17.58
CA LEU A 4 12.23 -29.48 17.62
C LEU A 4 10.92 -30.25 17.36
N PRO A 5 9.78 -29.80 17.92
CA PRO A 5 8.48 -30.39 17.59
C PRO A 5 8.20 -30.27 16.09
N PRO A 6 7.37 -31.18 15.52
CA PRO A 6 7.00 -31.12 14.11
C PRO A 6 6.26 -29.81 13.77
N PRO A 7 6.34 -29.34 12.51
CA PRO A 7 5.64 -28.14 12.09
C PRO A 7 4.11 -28.30 12.15
N VAL A 8 3.43 -27.23 12.53
CA VAL A 8 1.96 -27.15 12.42
C VAL A 8 1.59 -26.77 10.99
N MET A 9 0.87 -27.65 10.29
CA MET A 9 0.38 -27.43 8.93
C MET A 9 -1.10 -27.07 8.97
N THR A 10 -1.46 -25.86 8.53
CA THR A 10 -2.85 -25.39 8.44
C THR A 10 -2.98 -24.44 7.25
N GLN A 11 -4.19 -24.29 6.74
CA GLN A 11 -4.51 -23.27 5.74
C GLN A 11 -4.76 -21.91 6.37
N GLU A 12 -5.05 -21.87 7.67
CA GLU A 12 -5.42 -20.65 8.38
C GLU A 12 -5.05 -20.71 9.87
N ILE A 13 -4.52 -19.60 10.38
CA ILE A 13 -4.32 -19.32 11.80
C ILE A 13 -5.12 -18.05 12.13
N ARG A 14 -5.92 -18.12 13.20
CA ARG A 14 -6.66 -16.98 13.75
C ARG A 14 -6.17 -16.71 15.16
N ILE A 15 -5.77 -15.47 15.43
CA ILE A 15 -5.50 -15.00 16.79
C ILE A 15 -6.71 -14.20 17.25
N VAL A 16 -7.27 -14.56 18.40
CA VAL A 16 -8.43 -13.92 19.02
C VAL A 16 -8.01 -13.10 20.24
N ASP A 17 -8.82 -12.11 20.62
CA ASP A 17 -8.71 -11.45 21.92
C ASP A 17 -9.41 -12.23 23.04
N GLU A 18 -9.42 -11.69 24.26
CA GLU A 18 -10.01 -12.31 25.47
C GLU A 18 -11.51 -12.57 25.34
N GLN A 19 -12.21 -11.87 24.44
CA GLN A 19 -13.63 -12.04 24.18
C GLN A 19 -13.89 -13.06 23.04
N GLY A 20 -12.84 -13.67 22.49
CA GLY A 20 -12.93 -14.61 21.37
C GLY A 20 -13.05 -13.94 20.00
N GLN A 21 -12.92 -12.60 19.92
CA GLN A 21 -13.01 -11.88 18.65
C GLN A 21 -11.70 -12.00 17.88
N THR A 22 -11.74 -12.39 16.60
CA THR A 22 -10.53 -12.51 15.77
C THR A 22 -9.88 -11.14 15.53
N ARG A 23 -8.57 -11.03 15.78
CA ARG A 23 -7.74 -9.82 15.65
C ARG A 23 -6.61 -9.95 14.64
N LEU A 24 -6.13 -11.17 14.37
CA LEU A 24 -5.16 -11.46 13.31
C LEU A 24 -5.62 -12.69 12.54
N VAL A 25 -5.47 -12.65 11.22
CA VAL A 25 -5.64 -13.81 10.32
C VAL A 25 -4.36 -13.99 9.51
N LEU A 26 -3.80 -15.20 9.52
CA LEU A 26 -2.79 -15.66 8.57
C LEU A 26 -3.45 -16.76 7.74
N SER A 27 -3.63 -16.57 6.43
CA SER A 27 -4.42 -17.51 5.63
C SER A 27 -3.84 -17.69 4.24
N ALA A 28 -3.79 -18.94 3.77
CA ALA A 28 -3.50 -19.30 2.38
C ALA A 28 -4.76 -19.88 1.69
N LYS A 29 -5.96 -19.66 2.26
CA LYS A 29 -7.21 -20.08 1.64
C LYS A 29 -7.56 -19.19 0.45
N GLY A 30 -8.10 -19.80 -0.61
CA GLY A 30 -8.62 -19.06 -1.77
C GLY A 30 -7.54 -18.63 -2.74
N SER A 31 -7.56 -17.35 -3.14
CA SER A 31 -6.78 -16.81 -4.27
C SER A 31 -5.33 -16.43 -3.95
N GLY A 32 -4.84 -16.66 -2.74
CA GLY A 32 -3.46 -16.37 -2.38
C GLY A 32 -3.23 -16.20 -0.88
N PRO A 33 -1.95 -16.02 -0.47
CA PRO A 33 -1.60 -15.80 0.92
C PRO A 33 -2.01 -14.40 1.39
N THR A 34 -2.50 -14.34 2.63
CA THR A 34 -2.96 -13.11 3.27
C THR A 34 -2.52 -13.05 4.72
N ILE A 35 -2.19 -11.85 5.18
CA ILE A 35 -2.05 -11.48 6.58
C ILE A 35 -2.99 -10.32 6.82
N GLN A 36 -3.92 -10.42 7.78
CA GLN A 36 -4.87 -9.36 8.07
C GLN A 36 -4.87 -9.02 9.56
N ILE A 37 -4.75 -7.74 9.87
CA ILE A 37 -5.02 -7.20 11.21
C ILE A 37 -6.45 -6.68 11.20
N LEU A 38 -7.30 -7.22 12.06
CA LEU A 38 -8.72 -6.91 12.11
C LEU A 38 -9.05 -5.84 13.17
N ARG A 39 -9.91 -4.92 12.78
CA ARG A 39 -10.56 -3.93 13.64
C ARG A 39 -11.65 -4.60 14.47
N LYS A 40 -12.15 -3.86 15.48
CA LYS A 40 -13.24 -4.32 16.35
C LYS A 40 -14.54 -4.63 15.59
N ASP A 41 -14.75 -4.00 14.44
CA ASP A 41 -15.91 -4.26 13.57
C ASP A 41 -15.70 -5.47 12.63
N GLY A 42 -14.60 -6.21 12.79
CA GLY A 42 -14.26 -7.38 11.98
C GLY A 42 -13.67 -7.07 10.59
N ARG A 43 -13.61 -5.80 10.19
CA ARG A 43 -12.98 -5.40 8.92
C ARG A 43 -11.46 -5.35 9.07
N ALA A 44 -10.74 -5.55 7.97
CA ALA A 44 -9.30 -5.33 7.96
C ALA A 44 -8.98 -3.85 8.25
N GLY A 45 -8.04 -3.62 9.16
CA GLY A 45 -7.35 -2.35 9.35
C GLY A 45 -6.00 -2.30 8.63
N ALA A 46 -5.35 -3.46 8.51
CA ALA A 46 -4.18 -3.64 7.66
C ALA A 46 -4.21 -5.02 6.97
N SER A 47 -3.64 -5.11 5.78
CA SER A 47 -3.50 -6.37 5.06
C SER A 47 -2.19 -6.46 4.29
N VAL A 48 -1.54 -7.63 4.34
CA VAL A 48 -0.46 -8.01 3.41
C VAL A 48 -1.00 -9.09 2.49
N THR A 49 -0.84 -8.91 1.18
CA THR A 49 -1.33 -9.83 0.14
C THR A 49 -0.31 -9.94 -0.98
N LEU A 50 -0.48 -10.94 -1.85
CA LEU A 50 0.14 -10.97 -3.16
C LEU A 50 -0.88 -10.57 -4.23
N ASP A 51 -0.42 -9.92 -5.30
CA ASP A 51 -1.21 -9.74 -6.51
C ASP A 51 -1.17 -11.00 -7.40
N ALA A 52 -1.80 -10.94 -8.58
CA ALA A 52 -1.87 -12.07 -9.50
C ALA A 52 -0.51 -12.48 -10.12
N ALA A 53 0.53 -11.67 -9.96
CA ALA A 53 1.89 -11.95 -10.41
C ALA A 53 2.84 -12.20 -9.23
N ASP A 54 2.30 -12.58 -8.07
CA ASP A 54 3.03 -12.84 -6.82
C ASP A 54 3.81 -11.63 -6.27
N ARG A 55 3.41 -10.40 -6.61
CA ARG A 55 4.04 -9.19 -6.07
C ARG A 55 3.38 -8.77 -4.76
N PRO A 56 4.18 -8.37 -3.75
CA PRO A 56 3.65 -8.02 -2.44
C PRO A 56 2.96 -6.66 -2.41
N ARG A 57 1.89 -6.59 -1.61
CA ARG A 57 1.15 -5.37 -1.29
C ARG A 57 0.85 -5.33 0.20
N LEU A 58 1.13 -4.20 0.83
CA LEU A 58 0.64 -3.83 2.16
C LEU A 58 -0.37 -2.71 2.00
N THR A 59 -1.53 -2.84 2.64
CA THR A 59 -2.57 -1.81 2.67
C THR A 59 -2.95 -1.48 4.11
N LEU A 60 -3.08 -0.18 4.40
CA LEU A 60 -3.59 0.35 5.66
C LEU A 60 -4.92 1.07 5.39
N SER A 61 -5.98 0.60 6.05
CA SER A 61 -7.34 1.11 5.87
C SER A 61 -7.72 2.07 6.99
N ASN A 62 -8.31 3.19 6.62
CA ASN A 62 -8.90 4.09 7.60
C ASN A 62 -10.24 3.51 8.09
N PRO A 63 -10.56 3.58 9.40
CA PRO A 63 -11.86 3.17 9.88
C PRO A 63 -13.02 3.97 9.27
N ASP A 64 -12.77 5.25 9.00
CA ASP A 64 -13.71 6.12 8.31
C ASP A 64 -13.46 6.06 6.79
N PRO A 65 -14.41 5.57 5.98
CA PRO A 65 -14.25 5.45 4.53
C PRO A 65 -14.18 6.81 3.81
N ALA A 66 -14.41 7.93 4.50
CA ALA A 66 -14.24 9.27 3.97
C ALA A 66 -12.82 9.84 4.22
N LEU A 67 -11.93 9.11 4.89
CA LEU A 67 -10.58 9.54 5.24
C LEU A 67 -9.49 8.75 4.46
N PRO A 68 -8.23 9.23 4.44
CA PRO A 68 -7.18 8.62 3.61
C PRO A 68 -6.76 7.22 4.01
N THR A 69 -6.42 6.40 3.02
CA THR A 69 -5.75 5.09 3.14
C THR A 69 -4.28 5.18 2.73
N ALA A 70 -3.49 4.17 3.07
CA ALA A 70 -2.10 4.07 2.61
C ALA A 70 -1.81 2.68 2.01
N ALA A 71 -0.90 2.62 1.05
CA ALA A 71 -0.40 1.36 0.52
C ALA A 71 1.11 1.41 0.24
N LEU A 72 1.78 0.28 0.43
CA LEU A 72 3.14 0.00 -0.03
C LEU A 72 3.07 -1.18 -0.99
N GLU A 73 3.49 -0.98 -2.22
CA GLU A 73 3.20 -1.89 -3.33
C GLU A 73 4.42 -2.06 -4.23
N ILE A 74 4.55 -3.26 -4.79
CA ILE A 74 5.35 -3.54 -5.98
C ILE A 74 4.37 -3.91 -7.10
N ASP A 75 4.45 -3.23 -8.25
CA ASP A 75 3.63 -3.49 -9.43
C ASP A 75 4.48 -3.64 -10.71
N ASP A 76 3.87 -3.46 -11.88
CA ASP A 76 4.55 -3.57 -13.18
C ASP A 76 5.38 -2.33 -13.52
N LYS A 77 5.16 -1.23 -12.80
CA LYS A 77 5.84 0.04 -12.97
C LYS A 77 6.99 0.21 -11.99
N GLY A 78 6.92 -0.41 -10.81
CA GLY A 78 8.01 -0.44 -9.84
C GLY A 78 7.53 -0.60 -8.42
N ALA A 79 8.18 0.10 -7.48
CA ALA A 79 7.79 0.13 -6.08
C ALA A 79 7.28 1.52 -5.69
N HIS A 80 6.21 1.59 -4.91
CA HIS A 80 5.67 2.86 -4.43
C HIS A 80 5.02 2.77 -3.06
N VAL A 81 5.02 3.92 -2.38
CA VAL A 81 4.17 4.21 -1.23
C VAL A 81 3.16 5.25 -1.67
N LYS A 82 1.88 4.97 -1.49
CA LYS A 82 0.79 5.85 -1.91
C LYS A 82 -0.19 6.10 -0.78
N PHE A 83 -0.57 7.35 -0.62
CA PHE A 83 -1.69 7.79 0.21
C PHE A 83 -2.82 8.23 -0.70
N ASP A 84 -4.00 7.67 -0.50
CA ASP A 84 -5.19 7.97 -1.30
C ASP A 84 -6.28 8.52 -0.40
N ARG A 85 -6.85 9.66 -0.77
CA ARG A 85 -8.04 10.21 -0.13
C ARG A 85 -9.25 9.98 -1.05
N PRO A 86 -10.36 9.44 -0.52
CA PRO A 86 -11.65 9.47 -1.22
C PRO A 86 -11.97 10.89 -1.68
N GLY A 87 -12.30 11.05 -2.96
CA GLY A 87 -12.56 12.37 -3.56
C GLY A 87 -11.37 12.99 -4.30
N GLY A 88 -10.24 12.29 -4.48
CA GLY A 88 -9.28 12.58 -5.56
C GLY A 88 -7.88 13.03 -5.13
N ALA A 89 -7.73 13.58 -3.93
CA ALA A 89 -6.42 13.95 -3.41
C ALA A 89 -5.57 12.70 -3.14
N SER A 90 -4.31 12.75 -3.55
CA SER A 90 -3.35 11.66 -3.28
C SER A 90 -1.92 12.18 -3.26
N SER A 91 -1.03 11.40 -2.67
CA SER A 91 0.40 11.66 -2.69
C SER A 91 1.15 10.35 -2.73
N TYR A 92 2.23 10.27 -3.52
CA TYR A 92 3.01 9.05 -3.61
C TYR A 92 4.50 9.31 -3.80
N LEU A 93 5.28 8.39 -3.25
CA LEU A 93 6.72 8.21 -3.47
C LEU A 93 6.88 6.96 -4.34
N PHE A 94 7.70 7.02 -5.38
CA PHE A 94 7.93 5.88 -6.26
C PHE A 94 9.39 5.73 -6.68
N LEU A 95 9.76 4.49 -7.00
CA LEU A 95 10.92 4.12 -7.81
C LEU A 95 10.40 3.20 -8.92
N ASN A 96 10.53 3.62 -10.17
CA ASN A 96 10.08 2.85 -11.31
C ASN A 96 11.15 1.84 -11.79
N ASN A 97 10.73 0.85 -12.56
CA ASN A 97 11.59 -0.23 -13.08
C ASN A 97 12.66 0.25 -14.07
N ALA A 98 12.52 1.46 -14.62
CA ALA A 98 13.54 2.08 -15.47
C ALA A 98 14.60 2.86 -14.66
N GLY A 99 14.49 2.92 -13.33
CA GLY A 99 15.42 3.62 -12.43
C GLY A 99 15.06 5.06 -12.13
N GLY A 100 13.94 5.57 -12.64
CA GLY A 100 13.43 6.91 -12.30
C GLY A 100 12.66 6.88 -10.97
N SER A 101 12.78 7.91 -10.16
CA SER A 101 12.10 8.02 -8.86
C SER A 101 11.50 9.40 -8.64
N GLY A 102 10.59 9.52 -7.67
CA GLY A 102 10.09 10.82 -7.30
C GLY A 102 8.96 10.83 -6.29
N VAL A 103 8.57 12.05 -5.93
CA VAL A 103 7.42 12.36 -5.08
C VAL A 103 6.43 13.19 -5.91
N VAL A 104 5.15 12.82 -5.86
CA VAL A 104 4.07 13.50 -6.58
C VAL A 104 2.95 13.83 -5.61
N LEU A 105 2.47 15.08 -5.67
CA LEU A 105 1.35 15.60 -4.88
C LEU A 105 0.17 15.94 -5.81
N ILE A 106 -0.99 15.36 -5.52
CA ILE A 106 -2.22 15.50 -6.30
C ILE A 106 -3.30 16.12 -5.41
N ASP A 107 -3.97 17.15 -5.93
CA ASP A 107 -5.03 17.85 -5.20
C ASP A 107 -6.38 17.11 -5.19
N ILE A 108 -7.35 17.71 -4.51
CA ILE A 108 -8.71 17.15 -4.39
C ILE A 108 -9.49 17.08 -5.71
N THR A 109 -8.98 17.66 -6.80
CA THR A 109 -9.58 17.52 -8.13
C THR A 109 -8.90 16.44 -8.97
N GLY A 110 -7.93 15.72 -8.39
CA GLY A 110 -7.13 14.72 -9.10
C GLY A 110 -6.02 15.33 -9.97
N LYS A 111 -5.70 16.61 -9.81
CA LYS A 111 -4.66 17.30 -10.59
C LYS A 111 -3.33 17.28 -9.84
N ARG A 112 -2.25 16.96 -10.55
CA ARG A 112 -0.88 17.13 -10.02
C ARG A 112 -0.63 18.60 -9.70
N ARG A 113 0.08 18.83 -8.61
CA ARG A 113 0.45 20.17 -8.10
C ARG A 113 1.94 20.32 -7.92
N VAL A 114 2.62 19.24 -7.53
CA VAL A 114 4.07 19.21 -7.37
C VAL A 114 4.58 17.84 -7.78
N ASP A 115 5.59 17.83 -8.63
CA ASP A 115 6.39 16.65 -8.96
C ASP A 115 7.85 16.97 -8.59
N ALA A 116 8.50 16.11 -7.80
CA ALA A 116 9.92 16.19 -7.52
C ALA A 116 10.55 14.86 -7.94
N THR A 117 11.33 14.85 -9.03
CA THR A 117 11.75 13.62 -9.69
C THR A 117 13.25 13.55 -9.96
N VAL A 118 13.76 12.33 -10.05
CA VAL A 118 15.11 12.00 -10.51
C VAL A 118 14.98 10.97 -11.62
N ALA A 119 15.49 11.27 -12.81
CA ALA A 119 15.52 10.34 -13.92
C ALA A 119 16.67 9.32 -13.76
N ALA A 120 16.66 8.27 -14.58
CA ALA A 120 17.65 7.20 -14.53
C ALA A 120 19.10 7.67 -14.81
N ASP A 121 19.26 8.77 -15.52
CA ASP A 121 20.55 9.41 -15.79
C ASP A 121 21.03 10.34 -14.65
N GLY A 122 20.25 10.43 -13.57
CA GLY A 122 20.53 11.28 -12.41
C GLY A 122 20.09 12.74 -12.56
N SER A 123 19.53 13.14 -13.72
CA SER A 123 18.92 14.46 -13.85
C SER A 123 17.74 14.60 -12.89
N SER A 124 17.58 15.78 -12.29
CA SER A 124 16.54 16.02 -11.29
C SER A 124 15.75 17.28 -11.59
N THR A 125 14.45 17.24 -11.26
CA THR A 125 13.52 18.34 -11.48
C THR A 125 12.58 18.49 -10.29
N ILE A 126 12.18 19.74 -10.01
CA ILE A 126 11.04 20.04 -9.15
C ILE A 126 10.10 20.92 -9.98
N GLU A 127 8.93 20.40 -10.32
CA GLU A 127 7.92 21.08 -11.11
C GLU A 127 6.70 21.40 -10.24
N ARG A 128 6.17 22.61 -10.40
CA ARG A 128 4.90 23.03 -9.79
C ARG A 128 3.88 23.21 -10.89
N PHE A 129 2.62 22.88 -10.62
CA PHE A 129 1.55 22.97 -11.62
C PHE A 129 0.44 23.94 -11.20
N GLY A 130 0.07 24.83 -12.13
CA GLY A 130 -1.01 25.79 -11.98
C GLY A 130 -2.39 25.15 -12.03
N ASN A 131 -3.45 25.90 -11.73
CA ASN A 131 -4.84 25.39 -11.67
C ASN A 131 -5.32 24.71 -12.96
N ASP A 132 -4.74 25.08 -14.10
CA ASP A 132 -4.97 24.50 -15.43
C ASP A 132 -4.19 23.20 -15.68
N GLY A 133 -3.34 22.76 -14.74
CA GLY A 133 -2.52 21.56 -14.83
C GLY A 133 -1.21 21.76 -15.59
N LYS A 134 -0.83 23.00 -15.92
CA LYS A 134 0.41 23.28 -16.64
C LYS A 134 1.56 23.64 -15.69
N PRO A 135 2.82 23.35 -16.07
CA PRO A 135 3.99 23.80 -15.31
C PRO A 135 3.96 25.31 -15.10
N LEU A 136 4.27 25.74 -13.87
CA LEU A 136 4.50 27.13 -13.52
C LEU A 136 5.97 27.49 -13.75
N PRO A 137 6.26 28.77 -14.06
CA PRO A 137 7.63 29.29 -14.05
C PRO A 137 8.34 29.18 -12.69
#